data_AF-A0AAU3ZPA3-F1
#
_entry.id   AF-A0AAU3ZPA3-F1
#
_cell.length_a   1.000
_cell.length_b   1.000
_cell.length_c   1.000
_cell.angle_alpha   90.00
_cell.angle_beta   90.00
_cell.angle_gamma   90.00
#
_symmetry.space_group_name_H-M   'P 1'
#
loop_
_entity.id
_entity.type
_entity.pdbx_description
1 polymer ?
#
loop_
_entity_poly.entity_id
_entity_poly.type
_entity_poly.pdbx_seq_one_letter_code
_entity_poly.pdbx_strand_id
1 'polypeptide(L)'
;MGNPDIQELNSRAASLRSLADHIDSLVDSPHTQSTTAMKTWAGPNADDVRGKLKSWRTTCTTVAKSLREEAHKASESAKDLQHPKK
;
A
#
# COMPACT_ATOMS: atom_id res chain seq x y z
N MET A 1 32.74 7.23 -5.30
CA MET A 1 31.56 7.90 -4.72
C MET A 1 30.33 7.31 -5.40
N GLY A 2 29.30 6.94 -4.65
CA GLY A 2 28.08 6.37 -5.23
C GLY A 2 27.37 7.35 -6.14
N ASN A 3 26.69 6.86 -7.17
CA ASN A 3 25.92 7.70 -8.08
C ASN A 3 24.72 8.30 -7.31
N PRO A 4 24.62 9.64 -7.16
CA PRO A 4 23.54 10.28 -6.39
C PRO A 4 22.14 9.92 -6.91
N ASP A 5 21.99 9.69 -8.21
CA ASP A 5 20.70 9.32 -8.82
C ASP A 5 20.21 7.95 -8.33
N ILE A 6 21.13 7.01 -8.12
CA ILE A 6 20.83 5.68 -7.59
C ILE A 6 20.44 5.77 -6.12
N GLN A 7 21.04 6.68 -5.38
CA GLN A 7 20.72 6.92 -3.97
C GLN A 7 19.33 7.56 -3.82
N GLU A 8 18.99 8.50 -4.71
CA GLU A 8 17.67 9.12 -4.75
C GLU A 8 16.57 8.12 -5.12
N LEU A 9 16.78 7.30 -6.16
CA LEU A 9 15.81 6.27 -6.57
C LEU A 9 15.55 5.24 -5.47
N ASN A 10 16.60 4.81 -4.77
CA ASN A 10 16.45 3.90 -3.64
C ASN A 10 15.72 4.56 -2.46
N SER A 11 16.00 5.84 -2.18
CA SER A 11 15.29 6.60 -1.14
C SER A 11 13.80 6.74 -1.47
N ARG A 12 13.47 7.15 -2.70
CA ARG A 12 12.08 7.23 -3.19
C ARG A 12 11.37 5.87 -3.08
N ALA A 13 12.02 4.78 -3.50
CA ALA A 13 11.46 3.45 -3.39
C ALA A 13 11.21 3.02 -1.93
N ALA A 14 12.09 3.39 -1.00
CA ALA A 14 11.89 3.14 0.43
C ALA A 14 10.70 3.93 0.99
N SER A 15 10.57 5.21 0.64
CA SER A 15 9.44 6.04 1.05
C SER A 15 8.10 5.50 0.51
N LEU A 16 8.07 5.06 -0.76
CA LEU A 16 6.87 4.47 -1.36
C LEU A 16 6.46 3.15 -0.68
N ARG A 17 7.42 2.30 -0.31
CA ARG A 17 7.12 1.07 0.46
C ARG A 17 6.59 1.39 1.84
N SER A 18 7.22 2.33 2.56
CA SER A 18 6.77 2.78 3.87
C SER A 18 5.33 3.33 3.83
N LEU A 19 5.01 4.13 2.80
CA LEU A 19 3.65 4.62 2.60
C LEU A 19 2.65 3.49 2.32
N ALA A 20 3.04 2.50 1.51
CA ALA A 20 2.19 1.34 1.24
C ALA A 20 1.91 0.53 2.51
N ASP A 21 2.93 0.29 3.34
CA ASP A 21 2.79 -0.44 4.60
C ASP A 21 1.93 0.33 5.61
N HIS A 22 2.08 1.66 5.67
CA HIS A 22 1.22 2.51 6.49
C HIS A 22 -0.25 2.41 6.05
N ILE A 23 -0.52 2.49 4.74
CA ILE A 23 -1.87 2.39 4.19
C ILE A 23 -2.50 1.04 4.54
N ASP A 24 -1.76 -0.07 4.39
CA ASP A 24 -2.25 -1.41 4.74
C ASP A 24 -2.55 -1.53 6.25
N SER A 25 -1.70 -0.95 7.11
CA SER A 25 -1.91 -0.99 8.57
C SER A 25 -3.19 -0.28 9.02
N LEU A 26 -3.63 0.76 8.31
CA LEU A 26 -4.86 1.48 8.64
C LEU A 26 -6.10 0.60 8.42
N VAL A 27 -6.03 -0.36 7.50
CA VAL A 27 -7.19 -1.14 7.04
C VAL A 27 -7.61 -2.23 8.03
N ASP A 28 -6.66 -2.74 8.80
CA ASP A 28 -6.87 -3.91 9.67
C ASP A 28 -7.84 -3.63 10.81
N SER A 29 -7.74 -2.44 11.43
CA SER A 29 -8.60 -2.09 12.57
C SER A 29 -10.08 -1.97 12.18
N PRO A 30 -10.47 -1.21 11.14
CA PRO A 30 -11.87 -1.12 10.73
C PRO A 30 -12.41 -2.43 10.13
N HIS A 31 -11.57 -3.21 9.45
CA HIS A 31 -11.94 -4.54 9.00
C HIS A 31 -12.28 -5.45 10.20
N THR A 32 -11.41 -5.49 11.21
CA THR A 32 -11.63 -6.29 12.42
C THR A 32 -12.90 -5.86 13.16
N GLN A 33 -13.13 -4.55 13.30
CA GLN A 33 -14.38 -4.04 13.90
C GLN A 33 -15.61 -4.44 13.08
N SER A 34 -15.55 -4.32 11.75
CA SER A 34 -16.62 -4.73 10.84
C SER A 34 -16.94 -6.22 10.93
N THR A 35 -15.94 -7.08 11.07
CA THR A 35 -16.13 -8.54 11.08
C THR A 35 -16.47 -9.12 12.45
N THR A 36 -16.09 -8.42 13.52
CA THR A 36 -16.18 -8.92 14.89
C THR A 36 -17.29 -8.22 15.68
N ALA A 37 -17.30 -6.89 15.73
CA ALA A 37 -18.27 -6.11 16.52
C ALA A 37 -19.61 -5.96 15.80
N MET A 38 -19.59 -5.68 14.49
CA MET A 38 -20.81 -5.41 13.72
C MET A 38 -21.58 -6.68 13.31
N LYS A 39 -21.10 -7.88 13.68
CA LYS A 39 -21.79 -9.16 13.44
C LYS A 39 -23.12 -9.25 14.20
N THR A 40 -23.18 -8.62 15.38
CA THR A 40 -24.39 -8.60 16.22
C THR A 40 -25.36 -7.48 15.81
N TRP A 41 -24.91 -6.55 14.96
CA TRP A 41 -25.72 -5.44 14.48
C TRP A 41 -26.45 -5.88 13.22
N ALA A 42 -27.66 -6.41 13.41
CA ALA A 42 -28.58 -6.75 12.33
C ALA A 42 -29.29 -5.48 11.83
N GLY A 43 -29.35 -5.29 10.51
CA GLY A 43 -30.12 -4.23 9.87
C GLY A 43 -29.42 -3.59 8.66
N PRO A 44 -30.20 -2.95 7.76
CA PRO A 44 -29.70 -2.42 6.49
C PRO A 44 -28.61 -1.34 6.66
N ASN A 45 -28.65 -0.56 7.75
CA ASN A 45 -27.62 0.44 8.05
C ASN A 45 -26.27 -0.21 8.42
N ALA A 46 -26.30 -1.34 9.13
CA ALA A 46 -25.10 -2.09 9.48
C ALA A 46 -24.50 -2.75 8.22
N ASP A 47 -25.35 -3.30 7.34
CA ASP A 47 -24.92 -3.87 6.06
C ASP A 47 -24.27 -2.82 5.15
N ASP A 48 -24.84 -1.60 5.07
CA ASP A 48 -24.29 -0.48 4.29
C ASP A 48 -22.89 -0.08 4.80
N VAL A 49 -22.73 0.11 6.11
CA VAL A 49 -21.44 0.46 6.70
C VAL A 49 -20.42 -0.67 6.51
N ARG A 50 -20.81 -1.95 6.68
CA ARG A 50 -19.94 -3.11 6.39
C ARG A 50 -19.51 -3.12 4.92
N GLY A 51 -20.42 -2.79 4.00
CA GLY A 51 -20.12 -2.64 2.57
C GLY A 51 -19.10 -1.54 2.29
N LYS A 52 -19.28 -0.35 2.89
CA LYS A 52 -18.34 0.77 2.76
C LYS A 52 -16.95 0.45 3.30
N LEU A 53 -16.87 -0.20 4.47
CA LEU A 53 -15.60 -0.64 5.06
C LEU A 53 -14.88 -1.67 4.18
N LYS A 54 -15.64 -2.59 3.56
CA LYS A 54 -15.09 -3.56 2.60
C LYS A 54 -14.55 -2.86 1.34
N SER A 55 -15.30 -1.93 0.76
CA SER A 55 -14.84 -1.16 -0.40
C SER A 55 -13.61 -0.31 -0.08
N TRP A 56 -13.60 0.33 1.09
CA TRP A 56 -12.43 1.08 1.57
C TRP A 56 -11.19 0.19 1.66
N ARG A 57 -11.33 -1.02 2.22
CA ARG A 57 -10.24 -2.02 2.24
C ARG A 57 -9.71 -2.33 0.85
N THR A 58 -10.59 -2.60 -0.10
CA THR A 58 -10.19 -2.88 -1.49
C THR A 58 -9.42 -1.71 -2.10
N THR A 59 -9.88 -0.47 -1.87
CA THR A 59 -9.19 0.73 -2.35
C THR A 59 -7.81 0.87 -1.72
N CYS A 60 -7.69 0.75 -0.39
CA CYS A 60 -6.40 0.84 0.31
C CYS A 60 -5.40 -0.21 -0.19
N THR A 61 -5.81 -1.48 -0.31
CA THR A 61 -4.95 -2.55 -0.84
C THR A 61 -4.52 -2.27 -2.28
N THR A 62 -5.41 -1.70 -3.12
CA THR A 62 -5.09 -1.34 -4.51
C THR A 62 -4.05 -0.22 -4.57
N VAL A 63 -4.21 0.81 -3.73
CA VAL A 63 -3.24 1.92 -3.64
C VAL A 63 -1.90 1.42 -3.11
N ALA A 64 -1.89 0.63 -2.03
CA ALA A 64 -0.67 0.05 -1.47
C ALA A 64 0.06 -0.83 -2.49
N LYS A 65 -0.67 -1.62 -3.28
CA LYS A 65 -0.09 -2.41 -4.39
C LYS A 65 0.56 -1.51 -5.44
N SER A 66 -0.15 -0.46 -5.88
CA SER A 66 0.35 0.49 -6.89
C SER A 66 1.64 1.20 -6.40
N LEU A 67 1.69 1.58 -5.13
CA LEU A 67 2.87 2.18 -4.51
C LEU A 67 4.06 1.20 -4.47
N ARG A 68 3.81 -0.08 -4.17
CA ARG A 68 4.86 -1.12 -4.19
C ARG A 68 5.37 -1.43 -5.59
N GLU A 69 4.50 -1.42 -6.59
CA GLU A 69 4.88 -1.57 -8.00
C GLU A 69 5.76 -0.40 -8.45
N GLU A 70 5.41 0.83 -8.09
CA GLU A 70 6.21 2.00 -8.43
C GLU A 70 7.56 2.00 -7.69
N ALA A 71 7.58 1.59 -6.43
CA ALA A 71 8.82 1.36 -5.69
C ALA A 71 9.70 0.29 -6.34
N HIS A 72 9.10 -0.77 -6.90
CA HIS A 72 9.82 -1.81 -7.63
C HIS A 72 10.48 -1.24 -8.88
N LYS A 73 9.74 -0.51 -9.72
CA LYS A 73 10.29 0.14 -10.93
C LYS A 73 11.42 1.11 -10.62
N ALA A 74 11.28 1.91 -9.56
CA ALA A 74 12.34 2.81 -9.11
C ALA A 74 13.60 2.03 -8.68
N SER A 75 13.43 0.89 -8.00
CA SER A 75 14.55 0.02 -7.59
C SER A 75 15.21 -0.66 -8.80
N GLU A 76 14.43 -1.07 -9.80
CA GLU A 76 14.95 -1.65 -11.05
C GLU A 76 15.73 -0.62 -11.86
N SER A 77 15.18 0.60 -12.00
CA SER A 77 15.88 1.71 -12.67
C SER A 77 17.21 2.03 -12.00
N ALA A 78 17.26 1.98 -10.67
CA ALA A 78 18.50 2.16 -9.91
C ALA A 78 19.53 1.04 -10.19
N LYS A 79 19.07 -0.22 -10.35
CA LYS A 79 19.93 -1.36 -10.71
C LYS A 79 20.44 -1.27 -12.15
N ASP A 80 19.58 -0.88 -13.09
CA ASP A 80 19.96 -0.68 -14.49
C ASP A 80 20.99 0.45 -14.64
N LEU A 81 20.87 1.51 -13.82
CA LEU A 81 21.88 2.57 -13.74
C LEU A 81 23.21 2.10 -13.11
N GLN A 82 23.17 1.12 -12.19
CA GLN A 82 24.38 0.52 -11.61
C GLN A 82 25.06 -0.44 -12.59
N HIS A 83 24.27 -1.15 -13.40
CA HIS A 83 24.72 -2.16 -14.35
C HIS A 83 24.12 -1.89 -15.73
N PRO A 84 24.58 -0.84 -16.45
CA PRO A 84 24.13 -0.59 -17.80
C PRO A 84 24.48 -1.81 -18.65
N LYS A 85 23.46 -2.51 -19.16
CA LYS A 85 23.68 -3.61 -20.11
C LYS A 85 24.40 -3.03 -21.33
N LYS A 86 25.59 -3.57 -21.62
CA LYS A 86 26.41 -3.23 -22.79
C LYS A 86 25.67 -3.43 -24.10
#